data_AF-A0A971DP36-F1
#
_entry.id   AF-A0A971DP36-F1
#
_cell.length_a   1.000
_cell.length_b   1.000
_cell.length_c   1.000
_cell.angle_alpha   90.00
_cell.angle_beta   90.00
_cell.angle_gamma   90.00
#
_symmetry.space_group_name_H-M   'P 1'
#
loop_
_entity.id
_entity.type
_entity.pdbx_description
1 polymer ?
#
loop_
_entity_poly.entity_id
_entity_poly.type
_entity_poly.pdbx_seq_one_letter_code
_entity_poly.pdbx_strand_id
1 'polypeptide(L)'
;MKNKDIHIDSRILRLLRDGDEKSFEYVFHRYYNQIYMFVLNTLFDKTFAEDITQSVFITLWEKRKTIDAETNLEPYLYTIARNRVYRQTEQMLLKFNYEKIQQEGQQVSDNDIEADLNIHFLENILSDLIEKLPSERRKVFLLS
;
A
#
# COMPACT_ATOMS: atom_id res chain seq x y z
N MET A 1 14.24 -14.09 -26.53
CA MET A 1 13.32 -15.24 -26.57
C MET A 1 11.93 -14.73 -26.26
N LYS A 2 10.95 -15.03 -27.11
CA LYS A 2 9.62 -14.41 -27.12
C LYS A 2 8.90 -14.63 -25.77
N ASN A 3 8.55 -13.54 -25.10
CA ASN A 3 7.60 -13.53 -23.98
C ASN A 3 6.29 -14.12 -24.50
N LYS A 4 6.01 -15.38 -24.13
CA LYS A 4 4.68 -15.95 -24.30
C LYS A 4 3.80 -15.15 -23.34
N ASP A 5 2.80 -14.43 -23.85
CA ASP A 5 1.81 -13.75 -23.00
C ASP A 5 1.14 -14.80 -22.11
N ILE A 6 1.64 -14.88 -20.88
CA ILE A 6 1.15 -15.75 -19.83
C ILE A 6 -0.12 -15.10 -19.29
N HIS A 7 -1.25 -15.57 -19.80
CA HIS A 7 -2.58 -15.11 -19.40
C HIS A 7 -3.06 -15.93 -18.19
N ILE A 8 -3.49 -15.24 -17.14
CA ILE A 8 -4.20 -15.86 -16.02
C ILE A 8 -5.66 -15.99 -16.47
N ASP A 9 -6.09 -17.22 -16.73
CA ASP A 9 -7.46 -17.52 -17.16
C ASP A 9 -8.34 -17.97 -15.98
N SER A 10 -9.64 -18.08 -16.23
CA SER A 10 -10.62 -18.49 -15.24
C SER A 10 -10.39 -19.92 -14.71
N ARG A 11 -9.68 -20.77 -15.46
CA ARG A 11 -9.32 -22.12 -15.02
C ARG A 11 -8.26 -22.08 -13.93
N ILE A 12 -7.21 -21.27 -14.11
CA ILE A 12 -6.17 -21.07 -13.09
C ILE A 12 -6.77 -20.48 -11.82
N LEU A 13 -7.69 -19.51 -11.95
CA LEU A 13 -8.36 -18.90 -10.79
C LEU A 13 -9.27 -19.88 -10.04
N ARG A 14 -9.98 -20.78 -10.75
CA ARG A 14 -10.75 -21.85 -10.13
C ARG A 14 -9.86 -22.82 -9.34
N LEU A 15 -8.76 -23.26 -9.94
CA LEU A 15 -7.80 -24.15 -9.27
C LEU A 15 -7.18 -23.49 -8.03
N LEU A 16 -6.79 -22.22 -8.14
CA LEU A 16 -6.31 -21.42 -7.00
C LEU A 16 -7.37 -21.38 -5.88
N ARG A 17 -8.63 -21.12 -6.22
CA ARG A 17 -9.74 -21.07 -5.26
C ARG A 17 -9.92 -22.39 -4.52
N ASP A 18 -9.75 -23.50 -5.24
CA ASP A 18 -9.84 -24.86 -4.71
C ASP A 18 -8.59 -25.26 -3.88
N GLY A 19 -7.57 -24.41 -3.83
CA GLY A 19 -6.38 -24.58 -3.00
C GLY A 19 -5.21 -25.26 -3.71
N ASP A 20 -5.18 -25.26 -5.04
CA ASP A 20 -4.05 -25.77 -5.80
C ASP A 20 -2.82 -24.86 -5.66
N GLU A 21 -1.76 -25.38 -5.03
CA GLU A 21 -0.53 -24.65 -4.76
C GLU A 21 0.22 -24.27 -6.04
N LYS A 22 0.16 -25.10 -7.09
CA LYS A 22 0.82 -24.82 -8.38
C LYS A 22 0.19 -23.62 -9.08
N SER A 23 -1.13 -23.50 -9.00
CA SER A 23 -1.86 -22.35 -9.54
C SER A 23 -1.52 -21.08 -8.77
N PHE A 24 -1.31 -21.16 -7.45
CA PHE A 24 -0.81 -20.05 -6.66
C PHE A 24 0.62 -19.66 -7.04
N GLU A 25 1.54 -20.63 -7.15
CA GLU A 25 2.93 -20.41 -7.57
C GLU A 25 2.99 -19.73 -8.94
N TYR A 26 2.14 -20.15 -9.87
CA TYR A 26 2.03 -19.54 -11.20
C TYR A 26 1.60 -18.07 -11.14
N VAL A 27 0.58 -17.77 -10.33
CA VAL A 27 0.12 -16.40 -10.08
C VAL A 27 1.21 -15.56 -9.41
N PHE A 28 1.89 -16.14 -8.42
CA PHE A 28 2.99 -15.50 -7.70
C PHE A 28 4.11 -15.08 -8.65
N HIS A 29 4.65 -16.01 -9.45
CA HIS A 29 5.72 -15.69 -10.39
C HIS A 29 5.30 -14.65 -11.45
N ARG A 30 4.03 -14.63 -11.84
CA ARG A 30 3.51 -13.66 -12.80
C ARG A 30 3.49 -12.24 -12.25
N TYR A 31 3.01 -12.05 -11.02
CA TYR A 31 2.72 -10.71 -10.47
C TYR A 31 3.72 -10.21 -9.44
N TYR A 32 4.58 -11.07 -8.86
CA TYR A 32 5.46 -10.69 -7.77
C TYR A 32 6.30 -9.45 -8.09
N ASN A 33 7.04 -9.47 -9.20
CA ASN A 33 7.90 -8.36 -9.57
C ASN A 33 7.10 -7.08 -9.88
N GLN A 34 5.89 -7.22 -10.44
CA GLN A 34 5.04 -6.07 -10.77
C GLN A 34 4.52 -5.36 -9.52
N ILE A 35 4.07 -6.15 -8.53
CA ILE A 35 3.62 -5.63 -7.23
C ILE A 35 4.81 -5.08 -6.44
N TYR A 36 5.94 -5.78 -6.43
CA TYR A 36 7.16 -5.30 -5.78
C TYR A 36 7.61 -3.95 -6.32
N MET A 37 7.72 -3.81 -7.64
CA MET A 37 8.13 -2.54 -8.27
C MET A 37 7.10 -1.43 -8.02
N PHE A 38 5.80 -1.75 -8.01
CA PHE A 38 4.77 -0.78 -7.64
C PHE A 38 4.97 -0.26 -6.21
N VAL A 39 5.17 -1.14 -5.24
CA VAL A 39 5.37 -0.72 -3.84
C VAL A 39 6.70 0.01 -3.69
N LEU A 40 7.78 -0.49 -4.29
CA LEU A 40 9.10 0.13 -4.25
C LEU A 40 9.08 1.54 -4.84
N ASN A 41 8.43 1.74 -5.98
CA ASN A 41 8.31 3.06 -6.60
C ASN A 41 7.40 4.02 -5.81
N THR A 42 6.58 3.50 -4.89
CA THR A 42 5.70 4.32 -4.06
C THR A 42 6.36 4.69 -2.73
N LEU A 43 6.97 3.72 -2.03
CA LEU A 43 7.56 3.91 -0.71
C LEU A 43 9.05 4.22 -0.73
N PHE A 44 9.75 3.91 -1.82
CA PHE A 44 11.20 4.07 -1.99
C PHE A 44 12.04 3.35 -0.91
N ASP A 45 11.45 2.33 -0.28
CA ASP A 45 12.07 1.51 0.74
C ASP A 45 11.96 0.03 0.33
N LYS A 46 13.11 -0.65 0.26
CA LYS A 46 13.18 -2.04 -0.20
C LYS A 46 12.57 -3.00 0.82
N THR A 47 12.78 -2.76 2.11
CA THR A 47 12.26 -3.62 3.17
C THR A 47 10.74 -3.56 3.19
N PHE A 48 10.14 -2.37 3.16
CA PHE A 48 8.68 -2.25 3.06
C PHE A 48 8.14 -2.80 1.74
N ALA A 49 8.88 -2.67 0.63
CA ALA A 49 8.48 -3.25 -0.64
C ALA A 49 8.42 -4.79 -0.58
N GLU A 50 9.42 -5.44 0.01
CA GLU A 50 9.43 -6.89 0.19
C GLU A 50 8.29 -7.34 1.11
N ASP A 51 8.17 -6.74 2.29
CA ASP A 51 7.17 -7.11 3.29
C ASP A 51 5.74 -6.94 2.79
N ILE A 52 5.44 -5.79 2.17
CA ILE A 52 4.10 -5.54 1.64
C ILE A 52 3.80 -6.50 0.49
N THR A 53 4.76 -6.75 -0.40
CA THR A 53 4.55 -7.70 -1.51
C THR A 53 4.26 -9.10 -0.99
N GLN A 54 5.03 -9.59 -0.01
CA GLN A 54 4.75 -10.86 0.64
C GLN A 54 3.35 -10.87 1.27
N SER A 55 2.98 -9.80 1.99
CA SER A 55 1.67 -9.68 2.61
C SER A 55 0.51 -9.72 1.60
N VAL A 56 0.71 -9.21 0.38
CA VAL A 56 -0.28 -9.25 -0.70
C VAL A 56 -0.55 -10.69 -1.11
N PHE A 57 0.51 -11.49 -1.34
CA PHE A 57 0.35 -12.88 -1.74
C PHE A 57 -0.13 -13.80 -0.61
N ILE A 58 0.24 -13.50 0.64
CA ILE A 58 -0.36 -14.16 1.82
C ILE A 58 -1.87 -13.87 1.87
N THR A 59 -2.25 -12.60 1.73
CA THR A 59 -3.67 -12.18 1.72
C THR A 59 -4.43 -12.84 0.56
N LEU A 60 -3.80 -12.93 -0.62
CA LEU A 60 -4.35 -13.65 -1.78
C LEU A 60 -4.65 -15.10 -1.43
N TRP A 61 -3.69 -15.82 -0.84
CA TRP A 61 -3.85 -17.21 -0.45
C TRP A 61 -4.94 -17.39 0.60
N GLU A 62 -4.93 -16.59 1.66
CA GLU A 62 -5.93 -16.65 2.74
C GLU A 62 -7.35 -16.40 2.21
N LYS A 63 -7.50 -15.43 1.31
CA LYS A 63 -8.79 -15.03 0.72
C LYS A 63 -9.10 -15.72 -0.60
N ARG A 64 -8.34 -16.74 -1.00
CA ARG A 64 -8.49 -17.40 -2.31
C ARG A 64 -9.91 -17.86 -2.61
N LYS A 65 -10.66 -18.29 -1.58
CA LYS A 65 -12.05 -18.74 -1.69
C LYS A 65 -13.03 -17.65 -2.11
N THR A 66 -12.69 -16.37 -1.90
CA THR A 66 -13.55 -15.23 -2.25
C THR A 66 -13.25 -14.64 -3.63
N ILE A 67 -12.27 -15.19 -4.35
CA ILE A 67 -11.89 -14.71 -5.68
C ILE A 67 -12.97 -15.13 -6.68
N ASP A 68 -13.48 -14.15 -7.43
CA ASP A 68 -14.32 -14.41 -8.60
C ASP A 68 -13.44 -14.80 -9.79
N ALA A 69 -13.56 -16.06 -10.21
CA ALA A 69 -12.77 -16.63 -11.29
C ALA A 69 -13.09 -16.05 -12.67
N GLU A 70 -14.19 -15.31 -12.81
CA GLU A 70 -14.59 -14.66 -14.07
C GLU A 70 -14.07 -13.20 -14.16
N THR A 71 -13.36 -12.72 -13.14
CA THR A 71 -12.79 -11.36 -13.09
C THR A 71 -11.28 -11.34 -13.27
N ASN A 72 -10.74 -10.17 -13.63
CA ASN A 72 -9.29 -9.96 -13.69
C ASN A 72 -8.71 -9.90 -12.26
N LEU A 73 -7.76 -10.78 -11.96
CA LEU A 73 -7.08 -10.84 -10.67
C LEU A 73 -6.17 -9.64 -10.42
N GLU A 74 -5.63 -9.02 -11.47
CA GLU A 74 -4.64 -7.96 -11.35
C GLU A 74 -5.15 -6.74 -10.57
N PRO A 75 -6.32 -6.13 -10.87
CA PRO A 75 -6.90 -5.07 -10.04
C PRO A 75 -7.07 -5.44 -8.56
N TYR A 76 -7.40 -6.71 -8.27
CA TYR A 76 -7.53 -7.18 -6.90
C TYR A 76 -6.18 -7.16 -6.15
N LEU A 77 -5.10 -7.63 -6.78
CA LEU A 77 -3.76 -7.59 -6.19
C LEU A 77 -3.30 -6.16 -5.94
N TYR A 78 -3.48 -5.26 -6.91
CA TYR A 78 -3.14 -3.85 -6.77
C TYR A 78 -3.97 -3.14 -5.70
N THR A 79 -5.23 -3.55 -5.50
CA THR A 79 -6.07 -3.01 -4.42
C THR A 79 -5.50 -3.38 -3.04
N ILE A 80 -5.09 -4.64 -2.85
CA ILE A 80 -4.45 -5.07 -1.60
C ILE A 80 -3.14 -4.30 -1.39
N ALA A 81 -2.29 -4.22 -2.40
CA ALA A 81 -1.01 -3.53 -2.33
C ALA A 81 -1.19 -2.05 -1.99
N ARG A 82 -2.10 -1.34 -2.67
CA ARG A 82 -2.42 0.07 -2.43
C ARG A 82 -2.89 0.30 -1.00
N ASN A 83 -3.79 -0.54 -0.49
CA ASN A 83 -4.29 -0.40 0.88
C ASN A 83 -3.18 -0.60 1.93
N ARG A 84 -2.23 -1.51 1.67
CA ARG A 84 -1.08 -1.74 2.55
C ARG A 84 -0.10 -0.57 2.50
N VAL A 85 0.20 -0.05 1.31
CA VAL A 85 1.01 1.16 1.11
C VAL A 85 0.41 2.33 1.87
N TYR A 86 -0.90 2.57 1.71
CA TYR A 86 -1.59 3.65 2.42
C TYR A 86 -1.41 3.55 3.94
N ARG A 87 -1.69 2.38 4.52
CA ARG A 87 -1.52 2.14 5.96
C ARG A 87 -0.08 2.31 6.42
N GLN A 88 0.89 1.87 5.60
CA GLN A 88 2.30 2.04 5.92
C GLN A 88 2.70 3.52 5.91
N THR A 89 2.24 4.29 4.93
CA THR A 89 2.47 5.74 4.87
C THR A 89 1.82 6.47 6.04
N GLU A 90 0.58 6.13 6.39
CA GLU A 90 -0.11 6.67 7.57
C GLU A 90 0.67 6.41 8.86
N GLN A 91 1.18 5.19 9.06
CA GLN A 91 2.02 4.86 10.22
C GLN A 91 3.35 5.62 10.23
N MET A 92 4.00 5.80 9.08
CA MET A 92 5.23 6.59 8.98
C MET A 92 4.99 8.06 9.33
N LEU A 93 3.87 8.64 8.87
CA LEU A 93 3.48 10.01 9.21
C LEU A 93 3.18 10.17 10.69
N LEU A 94 2.44 9.24 11.29
CA LEU A 94 2.15 9.26 12.72
C LEU A 94 3.42 9.17 13.58
N LYS A 95 4.36 8.29 13.22
CA LYS A 95 5.66 8.18 13.90
C LYS A 95 6.47 9.46 13.78
N PHE A 96 6.57 10.01 12.57
CA PHE A 96 7.26 11.27 12.33
C PHE A 96 6.65 12.42 13.14
N ASN A 97 5.32 12.52 13.20
CA ASN A 97 4.62 13.54 13.99
C ASN A 97 4.86 13.36 15.48
N TYR A 98 4.81 12.14 15.99
CA TYR A 98 5.08 11.86 17.40
C TYR A 98 6.52 12.23 17.77
N GLU A 99 7.50 11.87 16.93
CA GLU A 99 8.90 12.25 17.14
C GLU A 99 9.09 13.77 17.10
N LYS A 100 8.41 14.47 16.18
CA LYS A 100 8.43 15.92 16.09
C LYS A 100 7.82 16.58 17.33
N ILE A 101 6.65 16.13 17.78
CA ILE A 101 5.99 16.64 19.00
C ILE A 101 6.84 16.36 20.23
N GLN A 102 7.54 15.23 20.33
CA GLN A 102 8.44 14.98 21.45
C GLN A 102 9.65 15.93 21.44
N GLN A 103 10.18 16.26 20.25
CA GLN A 103 11.27 17.22 20.10
C GLN A 103 10.83 18.67 20.37
N GLU A 104 9.61 19.05 19.98
CA GLU A 104 9.05 20.40 20.14
C GLU A 104 8.37 20.61 21.52
N GLY A 105 7.72 19.59 22.06
CA GLY A 105 7.06 19.56 23.37
C GLY A 105 8.05 19.53 24.55
N GLN A 106 9.32 19.25 24.30
CA GLN A 106 10.39 19.57 25.25
C GLN A 106 10.63 21.09 25.40
N GLN A 107 10.01 21.94 24.56
CA GLN A 107 10.10 23.40 24.64
C GLN A 107 8.81 24.12 25.05
N VAL A 108 7.66 23.46 25.19
CA VAL A 108 6.40 24.13 25.54
C VAL A 108 5.80 23.53 26.81
N SER A 109 5.88 24.31 27.89
CA SER A 109 5.23 24.10 29.18
C SER A 109 3.70 24.05 29.07
N ASP A 110 3.09 23.21 29.91
CA ASP A 110 1.67 23.11 30.30
C ASP A 110 0.80 24.34 30.01
N ASN A 111 -0.28 24.16 29.24
CA ASN A 111 -1.65 24.61 29.60
C ASN A 111 -2.66 24.43 28.43
N ASP A 112 -3.45 23.35 28.48
CA ASP A 112 -4.92 23.24 28.35
C ASP A 112 -5.75 24.21 27.45
N ILE A 113 -5.34 24.45 26.19
CA ILE A 113 -6.24 24.98 25.12
C ILE A 113 -6.17 24.09 23.85
N GLU A 114 -5.58 22.90 23.95
CA GLU A 114 -4.86 22.23 22.85
C GLU A 114 -5.72 21.43 21.85
N ALA A 115 -7.03 21.28 22.05
CA ALA A 115 -7.85 20.40 21.21
C ALA A 115 -8.38 21.06 19.92
N ASP A 116 -8.93 22.28 20.00
CA ASP A 116 -9.54 22.95 18.83
C ASP A 116 -8.51 23.63 17.92
N LEU A 117 -7.41 24.13 18.49
CA LEU A 117 -6.29 24.67 17.70
C LEU A 117 -5.57 23.58 16.90
N ASN A 118 -5.58 22.33 17.40
CA ASN A 118 -4.94 21.21 16.73
C ASN A 118 -5.59 20.84 15.40
N ILE A 119 -6.93 20.91 15.29
CA ILE A 119 -7.63 20.48 14.08
C ILE A 119 -7.33 21.44 12.92
N HIS A 120 -7.44 22.75 13.14
CA HIS A 120 -7.10 23.73 12.10
C HIS A 120 -5.59 23.76 11.79
N PHE A 121 -4.74 23.47 12.77
CA PHE A 121 -3.30 23.33 12.53
C PHE A 121 -2.98 22.08 11.69
N LEU A 122 -3.67 20.97 11.95
CA LEU A 122 -3.59 19.73 11.18
C LEU A 122 -4.03 19.95 9.73
N GLU A 123 -5.12 20.68 9.48
CA GLU A 123 -5.58 21.01 8.12
C GLU A 123 -4.59 21.87 7.33
N ASN A 124 -3.99 22.87 8.00
CA ASN A 124 -3.00 23.75 7.38
C ASN A 124 -1.69 23.02 7.09
N ILE A 125 -1.23 22.15 8.01
CA ILE A 125 -0.04 21.33 7.78
C ILE A 125 -0.27 20.27 6.71
N LEU A 126 -1.47 19.66 6.68
CA LEU A 126 -1.83 18.72 5.62
C LEU A 126 -1.80 19.40 4.25
N SER A 127 -2.30 20.63 4.16
CA SER A 127 -2.27 21.44 2.94
C SER A 127 -0.84 21.80 2.52
N ASP A 128 0.00 22.22 3.45
CA ASP A 128 1.42 22.54 3.20
C ASP A 128 2.25 21.30 2.81
N LEU A 129 1.93 20.13 3.37
CA LEU A 129 2.61 18.87 3.06
C LEU A 129 2.20 18.35 1.68
N ILE A 130 0.94 18.54 1.26
CA ILE A 130 0.49 18.26 -0.11
C ILE A 130 1.28 19.12 -1.10
N GLU A 131 1.54 20.39 -0.77
CA GLU A 131 2.37 21.30 -1.59
C GLU A 131 3.86 20.95 -1.60
N LYS A 132 4.40 20.34 -0.55
CA LYS A 132 5.82 19.94 -0.46
C LYS A 132 6.11 18.54 -0.95
N LEU A 133 5.09 17.73 -1.25
CA LEU A 133 5.28 16.43 -1.89
C LEU A 133 5.89 16.62 -3.29
N PRO A 134 6.90 15.80 -3.67
CA PRO A 134 7.38 15.73 -5.04
C PRO A 134 6.20 15.52 -6.00
N SER A 135 6.19 16.22 -7.13
CA SER A 135 5.08 16.30 -8.09
C SER A 135 4.49 14.94 -8.51
N GLU A 136 5.30 13.88 -8.48
CA GLU A 136 4.91 12.48 -8.73
C GLU A 136 3.94 11.93 -7.65
N ARG A 137 4.16 12.22 -6.37
CA ARG A 137 3.34 11.72 -5.25
C ARG A 137 2.02 12.47 -5.13
N ARG A 138 1.99 13.75 -5.55
CA ARG A 138 0.82 14.63 -5.45
C ARG A 138 -0.32 14.23 -6.40
N LYS A 139 0.00 13.73 -7.60
CA LYS A 139 -1.01 13.34 -8.61
C LYS A 139 -1.88 12.17 -8.17
N VAL A 140 -1.32 11.22 -7.41
CA VAL A 140 -2.08 10.08 -6.89
C VAL A 140 -3.07 10.49 -5.81
N PHE A 141 -2.76 11.56 -5.06
CA PHE A 141 -3.60 12.08 -3.99
C PHE A 141 -4.72 13.02 -4.50
N LEU A 142 -4.46 13.82 -5.53
CA LEU A 142 -5.42 14.80 -6.09
C LEU A 142 -6.50 14.22 -7.02
N LEU A 143 -6.40 12.95 -7.41
CA LEU A 143 -7.35 12.27 -8.31
C LEU A 143 -8.30 11.31 -7.57
N SER A 144 -8.26 11.31 -6.23
CA SER A 144 -9.31 10.69 -5.37
C SER A 144 -10.26 11.76 -4.88
#